data_AF-A0A921L8H8-F1
#
_entry.id   AF-A0A921L8H8-F1
#
_cell.length_a   1.000
_cell.length_b   1.000
_cell.length_c   1.000
_cell.angle_alpha   90.00
_cell.angle_beta   90.00
_cell.angle_gamma   90.00
#
_symmetry.space_group_name_H-M   'P 1'
#
loop_
_entity.id
_entity.type
_entity.pdbx_description
1 polymer ?
#
loop_
_entity_poly.entity_id
_entity_poly.type
_entity_poly.pdbx_seq_one_letter_code
_entity_poly.pdbx_strand_id
1 'polypeptide(L)'
;AYGIIFMLPIACYDGFDVSADLCLKPVNLFNLLYLGIGASALCFVLWNWAVKLLGAVKSSVYIYLTPVITVATAYIVLDEQLALVALCGVFLTLAGLIVSQYKELKK
;
A
#
# COMPACT_ATOMS: atom_id res chain seq x y z
N ALA A 1 1.00 16.39 -0.06
CA ALA A 1 0.52 17.72 -0.51
C ALA A 1 -0.48 17.60 -1.67
N TYR A 2 -0.13 16.93 -2.78
CA TYR A 2 -1.00 16.83 -3.96
C TYR A 2 -2.39 16.20 -3.72
N GLY A 3 -2.51 15.21 -2.84
CA GLY A 3 -3.81 14.59 -2.53
C GLY A 3 -4.84 15.55 -1.92
N ILE A 4 -4.39 16.53 -1.12
CA ILE A 4 -5.27 17.55 -0.52
C ILE A 4 -5.83 18.47 -1.60
N ILE A 5 -5.02 18.80 -2.61
CA ILE A 5 -5.43 19.65 -3.74
C ILE A 5 -6.52 18.96 -4.56
N PHE A 6 -6.42 17.64 -4.78
CA PHE A 6 -7.43 16.88 -5.50
C PHE A 6 -8.70 16.59 -4.68
N MET A 7 -8.59 16.48 -3.35
CA MET A 7 -9.75 16.32 -2.48
C MET A 7 -10.52 17.62 -2.25
N LEU A 8 -9.84 18.77 -2.31
CA LEU A 8 -10.42 20.11 -2.09
C LEU A 8 -11.68 20.42 -2.93
N PRO A 9 -11.71 20.20 -4.26
CA PRO A 9 -12.90 20.50 -5.06
C PRO A 9 -14.09 19.59 -4.74
N ILE A 10 -13.85 18.33 -4.37
CA ILE A 10 -14.89 17.37 -3.95
C ILE A 10 -15.42 17.75 -2.57
N ALA A 11 -14.53 18.11 -1.65
CA ALA A 11 -14.86 18.59 -0.32
C ALA A 11 -15.70 19.88 -0.35
N CYS A 12 -15.40 20.80 -1.27
CA CYS A 12 -16.20 22.02 -1.45
C CYS A 12 -17.58 21.75 -2.06
N TYR A 13 -17.73 20.68 -2.86
CA TYR A 13 -19.00 20.33 -3.50
C TYR A 13 -19.98 19.63 -2.54
N ASP A 14 -19.51 18.72 -1.69
CA ASP A 14 -20.35 17.96 -0.75
C ASP A 14 -20.70 18.72 0.55
N GLY A 15 -20.22 19.95 0.72
CA GLY A 15 -20.42 20.72 1.95
C GLY A 15 -19.53 20.16 3.08
N PHE A 16 -18.33 20.73 3.21
CA PHE A 16 -17.33 20.28 4.18
C PHE A 16 -17.71 20.65 5.63
N ASP A 17 -18.64 19.91 6.22
CA ASP A 17 -18.97 19.98 7.64
C ASP A 17 -17.93 19.19 8.47
N VAL A 18 -16.66 19.61 8.40
CA VAL A 18 -15.64 19.11 9.34
C VAL A 18 -15.83 19.81 10.67
N SER A 19 -16.89 19.41 11.35
CA SER A 19 -17.08 19.70 12.76
C SER A 19 -15.93 19.06 13.52
N ALA A 20 -15.13 19.87 14.22
CA ALA A 20 -13.99 19.40 15.02
C ALA A 20 -14.38 18.29 16.04
N ASP A 21 -15.66 18.27 16.44
CA ASP A 21 -16.32 17.22 17.22
C ASP A 21 -16.24 15.82 16.58
N LEU A 22 -16.32 15.72 15.25
CA LEU A 22 -16.24 14.44 14.53
C LEU A 22 -14.81 13.88 14.56
N CYS A 23 -13.80 14.76 14.57
CA CYS A 23 -12.39 14.39 14.69
C CYS A 23 -12.01 14.03 16.14
N LEU A 24 -12.63 14.68 17.14
CA LEU A 24 -12.39 14.42 18.56
C LEU A 24 -13.13 13.21 19.11
N LYS A 25 -14.02 12.58 18.32
CA LYS A 25 -14.57 11.27 18.69
C LYS A 25 -13.41 10.28 18.87
N PRO A 26 -13.32 9.60 20.03
CA PRO A 26 -12.17 8.76 20.38
C PRO A 26 -11.91 7.65 19.37
N VAL A 27 -12.97 7.14 18.72
CA VAL A 27 -12.88 6.13 17.65
C VAL A 27 -12.19 6.69 16.40
N ASN A 28 -12.57 7.89 15.95
CA ASN A 28 -12.00 8.51 14.75
C ASN A 28 -10.56 8.94 15.00
N LEU A 29 -10.26 9.45 16.20
CA LEU A 29 -8.90 9.80 16.60
C LEU A 29 -7.98 8.57 16.60
N PHE A 30 -8.45 7.43 17.14
CA PHE A 30 -7.67 6.20 17.13
C PHE A 30 -7.44 5.66 15.71
N ASN A 31 -8.46 5.68 14.86
CA ASN A 31 -8.32 5.29 13.45
C ASN A 31 -7.31 6.19 12.73
N LEU A 32 -7.36 7.51 12.95
CA LEU A 32 -6.42 8.46 12.36
C LEU A 32 -4.97 8.20 12.82
N LEU A 33 -4.78 7.95 14.12
CA LEU A 33 -3.48 7.58 14.69
C LEU A 33 -2.97 6.25 14.13
N TYR A 34 -3.84 5.25 13.99
CA TYR A 34 -3.49 3.96 13.41
C TYR A 34 -3.05 4.08 11.95
N LEU A 35 -3.78 4.83 11.13
CA LEU A 35 -3.42 5.09 9.72
C LEU A 35 -2.12 5.91 9.60
N GLY A 36 -1.96 6.94 10.42
CA GLY A 36 -0.79 7.82 10.39
C GLY A 36 0.49 7.13 10.91
N ILE A 37 0.44 6.60 12.13
CA ILE A 37 1.62 6.02 12.79
C ILE A 37 1.81 4.57 12.35
N GLY A 38 0.75 3.76 12.45
CA GLY A 38 0.79 2.33 12.17
C GLY A 38 0.99 2.03 10.69
N ALA A 39 0.05 2.44 9.84
CA ALA A 39 0.11 2.10 8.43
C ALA A 39 1.19 2.87 7.66
N SER A 40 1.44 4.14 8.01
CA SER A 40 2.38 4.98 7.24
C SER A 40 3.77 5.03 7.87
N ALA A 41 3.91 5.57 9.09
CA ALA A 41 5.23 5.80 9.69
C ALA A 41 6.03 4.50 9.90
N LEU A 42 5.41 3.47 10.48
CA LEU A 42 6.07 2.16 10.64
C LEU A 42 6.41 1.53 9.29
N CYS A 43 5.53 1.62 8.30
CA CYS A 43 5.81 1.09 6.96
C CYS A 43 7.03 1.76 6.34
N PHE A 44 7.16 3.10 6.45
CA PHE A 44 8.35 3.81 5.99
C PHE A 44 9.60 3.40 6.76
N VAL A 45 9.53 3.23 8.09
CA VAL A 45 10.69 2.79 8.89
C VAL A 45 11.13 1.38 8.50
N LEU A 46 10.19 0.43 8.41
CA LEU A 46 10.46 -0.94 8.00
C LEU A 46 11.03 -1.00 6.58
N TRP A 47 10.48 -0.22 5.66
CA TRP A 47 10.99 -0.08 4.30
C TRP A 47 12.44 0.41 4.28
N ASN A 48 12.73 1.52 4.97
CA ASN A 48 14.08 2.07 5.06
C ASN A 48 15.05 1.09 5.72
N TRP A 49 14.58 0.34 6.73
CA TRP A 49 15.39 -0.66 7.39
C TRP A 49 15.71 -1.86 6.49
N ALA A 50 14.73 -2.35 5.73
CA ALA A 50 14.92 -3.40 4.74
C ALA A 50 15.91 -2.99 3.65
N VAL A 51 15.78 -1.75 3.14
CA VAL A 51 16.73 -1.17 2.17
C VAL A 51 18.14 -1.09 2.74
N LYS A 52 18.29 -0.75 4.03
CA LYS A 52 19.59 -0.67 4.70
C LYS A 52 20.25 -2.05 4.88
N LEU A 53 19.49 -3.11 5.13
CA LEU A 53 20.02 -4.47 5.29
C LEU A 53 20.33 -5.17 3.96
N LEU A 54 19.39 -5.10 3.02
CA LEU A 54 19.42 -5.89 1.78
C LEU A 54 20.01 -5.12 0.59
N GLY A 55 20.12 -3.80 0.69
CA GLY A 55 20.45 -2.90 -0.42
C GLY A 55 19.23 -2.61 -1.30
N ALA A 56 19.30 -1.46 -2.01
CA ALA A 56 18.18 -0.95 -2.82
C ALA A 56 17.76 -1.89 -3.96
N VAL A 57 18.72 -2.60 -4.58
CA VAL A 57 18.44 -3.50 -5.71
C VAL A 57 17.63 -4.70 -5.25
N LYS A 58 18.08 -5.42 -4.21
CA LYS A 58 17.36 -6.58 -3.67
C LYS A 58 15.99 -6.19 -3.14
N SER A 59 15.90 -5.07 -2.41
CA SER A 59 14.62 -4.56 -1.87
C SER A 59 13.60 -4.24 -2.97
N SER A 60 14.05 -3.70 -4.11
CA SER A 60 13.17 -3.45 -5.25
C SER A 60 12.61 -4.74 -5.86
N VAL A 61 13.38 -5.84 -5.85
CA VAL A 61 12.89 -7.16 -6.28
C VAL A 61 11.76 -7.64 -5.36
N TYR A 62 11.91 -7.45 -4.05
CA TYR A 62 10.90 -7.85 -3.07
C TYR A 62 9.58 -7.06 -3.21
N ILE A 63 9.60 -5.81 -3.70
CA ILE A 63 8.34 -5.09 -3.99
C ILE A 63 7.50 -5.83 -5.03
N TYR A 64 8.11 -6.54 -5.99
CA TYR A 64 7.35 -7.28 -6.98
C TYR A 64 6.66 -8.52 -6.41
N LEU A 65 7.04 -8.98 -5.21
CA LEU A 65 6.30 -10.00 -4.46
C LEU A 65 5.11 -9.42 -3.69
N THR A 66 5.06 -8.10 -3.46
CA THR A 66 3.92 -7.42 -2.81
C THR A 66 2.56 -7.86 -3.34
N PRO A 67 2.26 -7.88 -4.66
CA PRO A 67 0.96 -8.34 -5.15
C PRO A 67 0.60 -9.77 -4.72
N VAL A 68 1.58 -10.69 -4.66
CA VAL A 68 1.36 -12.06 -4.17
C VAL A 68 0.99 -12.04 -2.69
N ILE A 69 1.75 -11.31 -1.88
CA ILE A 69 1.53 -11.21 -0.44
C ILE A 69 0.20 -10.53 -0.13
N THR A 70 -0.16 -9.47 -0.86
CA THR A 70 -1.43 -8.76 -0.72
C THR A 70 -2.62 -9.67 -0.99
N VAL A 71 -2.57 -10.47 -2.06
CA VAL A 71 -3.64 -11.40 -2.43
C VAL A 71 -3.76 -12.55 -1.42
N ALA A 72 -2.63 -13.09 -0.95
CA ALA A 72 -2.62 -14.11 0.10
C ALA A 72 -3.20 -13.57 1.42
N THR A 73 -2.82 -12.34 1.80
CA THR A 73 -3.32 -11.70 3.02
C THR A 73 -4.81 -11.38 2.90
N ALA A 74 -5.28 -10.91 1.74
CA ALA A 74 -6.70 -10.66 1.51
C ALA A 74 -7.53 -11.94 1.67
N TYR A 75 -7.06 -13.06 1.11
CA TYR A 75 -7.73 -14.35 1.27
C TYR A 75 -7.76 -14.83 2.73
N ILE A 76 -6.64 -14.72 3.45
CA ILE A 76 -6.53 -15.23 4.83
C ILE A 76 -7.25 -14.34 5.85
N VAL A 77 -7.15 -13.01 5.71
CA VAL A 77 -7.61 -12.05 6.72
C VAL A 77 -9.04 -11.57 6.44
N LEU A 78 -9.39 -11.36 5.17
CA LEU A 78 -10.70 -10.84 4.78
C LEU A 78 -11.69 -11.96 4.40
N ASP A 79 -11.23 -13.20 4.21
CA ASP A 79 -12.01 -14.34 3.69
C ASP A 79 -12.74 -14.02 2.36
N GLU A 80 -12.25 -13.03 1.62
CA GLU A 80 -12.85 -12.65 0.35
C GLU A 80 -12.58 -13.72 -0.72
N GLN A 81 -13.62 -14.09 -1.48
CA GLN A 81 -13.46 -14.95 -2.64
C GLN A 81 -12.51 -14.27 -3.63
N LEU A 82 -11.34 -14.88 -3.80
CA LEU A 82 -10.30 -14.42 -4.70
C LEU A 82 -10.87 -14.25 -6.11
N ALA A 83 -11.11 -13.00 -6.50
CA ALA A 83 -11.54 -12.68 -7.84
C ALA A 83 -10.49 -13.18 -8.84
N LEU A 84 -10.92 -13.88 -9.88
CA LEU A 84 -10.03 -14.36 -10.96
C LEU A 84 -9.13 -13.24 -11.51
N VAL A 85 -9.63 -12.01 -11.50
CA VAL A 85 -8.89 -10.80 -11.90
C VAL A 85 -7.67 -10.54 -11.01
N ALA A 86 -7.76 -10.76 -9.69
CA ALA A 86 -6.63 -10.60 -8.76
C ALA A 86 -5.54 -11.65 -9.04
N LEU A 87 -5.95 -12.89 -9.32
CA LEU A 87 -5.05 -13.98 -9.73
C LEU A 87 -4.34 -13.67 -11.05
N CYS A 88 -5.06 -13.15 -12.05
CA CYS A 88 -4.47 -12.67 -13.30
C CYS A 88 -3.46 -11.54 -13.06
N GLY A 89 -3.79 -10.57 -12.19
CA GLY A 89 -2.89 -9.48 -11.82
C GLY A 89 -1.58 -9.98 -11.21
N VAL A 90 -1.67 -10.93 -10.27
CA VAL A 90 -0.48 -11.58 -9.68
C VAL A 90 0.36 -12.27 -10.74
N PHE A 91 -0.26 -13.06 -11.62
CA PHE A 91 0.45 -13.74 -12.71
C PHE A 91 1.18 -12.75 -13.63
N LEU A 92 0.53 -11.65 -13.99
CA LEU A 92 1.08 -10.63 -14.90
C LEU A 92 2.26 -9.87 -14.25
N THR A 93 2.17 -9.55 -12.96
CA THR A 93 3.28 -8.91 -12.22
C THR A 93 4.50 -9.83 -12.08
N LEU A 94 4.28 -11.13 -11.82
CA LEU A 94 5.35 -12.12 -11.77
C LEU A 94 5.99 -12.35 -13.15
N ALA A 95 5.19 -12.42 -14.21
CA ALA A 95 5.69 -12.53 -15.58
C ALA A 95 6.55 -11.30 -15.96
N GLY A 96 6.07 -10.09 -15.66
CA GLY A 96 6.82 -8.85 -15.86
C GLY A 96 8.13 -8.82 -15.07
N LEU A 97 8.13 -9.32 -13.83
CA LEU A 97 9.33 -9.45 -13.01
C LEU A 97 10.37 -10.37 -13.66
N ILE A 98 9.95 -11.55 -14.11
CA ILE A 98 10.86 -12.51 -14.76
C ILE A 98 11.51 -11.87 -15.99
N VAL A 99 10.73 -11.20 -16.84
CA VAL A 99 11.24 -10.49 -18.02
C VAL A 99 12.22 -9.38 -17.62
N SER A 100 11.92 -8.61 -16.57
CA SER A 100 12.77 -7.52 -16.10
C SER A 100 14.08 -8.01 -15.49
N GLN A 101 14.06 -9.12 -14.75
CA GLN A 101 15.23 -9.74 -14.11
C GLN A 101 16.10 -10.52 -15.09
N TYR A 102 15.50 -11.06 -16.17
CA TYR A 102 16.21 -11.87 -17.17
C TYR A 102 17.42 -11.15 -17.80
N LYS A 103 17.39 -9.81 -17.85
CA LYS A 103 18.49 -8.99 -18.39
C LYS A 103 19.63 -8.75 -17.39
N GLU A 104 19.34 -8.73 -16.08
CA GLU A 104 20.34 -8.59 -15.01
C GLU A 104 21.06 -9.92 -14.72
N LEU A 105 20.36 -11.06 -14.88
CA LEU A 105 20.93 -12.42 -14.70
C LEU A 105 21.90 -12.84 -15.81
N LYS A 106 21.87 -12.17 -16.97
CA LYS A 106 22.68 -12.52 -18.16
C LYS A 106 23.94 -11.64 -18.31
N LYS A 107 24.23 -10.81 -17.31
CA LYS A 107 25.41 -9.93 -17.22
C LYS A 107 26.39 -10.52 -16.21
#